data_AF-A0A5B2U7Y2-F1
#
_entry.id   AF-A0A5B2U7Y2-F1
#
_cell.length_a   1.000
_cell.length_b   1.000
_cell.length_c   1.000
_cell.angle_alpha   90.00
_cell.angle_beta   90.00
_cell.angle_gamma   90.00
#
_symmetry.space_group_name_H-M   'P 1'
#
loop_
_entity.id
_entity.type
_entity.pdbx_description
1 polymer ?
#
loop_
_entity_poly.entity_id
_entity_poly.type
_entity_poly.pdbx_seq_one_letter_code
_entity_poly.pdbx_strand_id
1 'polypeptide(L)'
;MKKLLNVGFSVLLFGGLLVSCNDDDYHTIESIDKIKIDSVKIVNDTMDVFAIQSIKTYSTYPSQCEGFYGYDYIYNNNLERTVTSYKYITNGPCTQGNYVGASQINFSPQRKGTYTFKFWNGGNNWITKTIVVE
;
A
#
# COMPACT_ATOMS: atom_id res chain seq x y z
N MET A 1 -69.67 20.21 20.45
CA MET A 1 -68.90 20.77 21.59
C MET A 1 -68.42 19.62 22.48
N LYS A 2 -67.22 19.79 23.09
CA LYS A 2 -66.32 18.82 23.79
C LYS A 2 -65.23 18.31 22.83
N LYS A 3 -64.15 19.08 22.60
CA LYS A 3 -62.92 19.30 23.40
C LYS A 3 -62.19 17.99 23.71
N LEU A 4 -60.87 17.82 23.60
CA LEU A 4 -59.71 18.51 23.00
C LEU A 4 -58.54 17.50 23.17
N LEU A 5 -57.51 17.69 22.35
CA LEU A 5 -56.21 17.01 22.29
C LEU A 5 -55.47 16.69 23.61
N ASN A 6 -54.47 15.80 23.44
CA ASN A 6 -53.21 15.61 24.18
C ASN A 6 -53.15 14.54 25.28
N VAL A 7 -52.65 13.35 24.91
CA VAL A 7 -51.73 12.57 25.75
C VAL A 7 -50.60 12.05 24.85
N GLY A 8 -49.36 12.22 25.33
CA GLY A 8 -48.07 12.19 24.61
C GLY A 8 -47.87 10.98 23.68
N PHE A 9 -47.26 11.16 22.50
CA PHE A 9 -45.82 11.38 22.35
C PHE A 9 -45.02 10.53 23.36
N SER A 10 -44.59 9.33 22.95
CA SER A 10 -43.37 8.63 23.42
C SER A 10 -43.49 7.10 23.42
N VAL A 11 -43.66 6.44 22.26
CA VAL A 11 -43.26 5.01 22.12
C VAL A 11 -42.86 4.66 20.68
N LEU A 12 -42.13 5.54 19.98
CA LEU A 12 -41.63 5.23 18.62
C LEU A 12 -40.12 5.42 18.46
N LEU A 13 -39.37 5.63 19.55
CA LEU A 13 -37.96 6.06 19.48
C LEU A 13 -37.03 5.31 20.43
N PHE A 14 -37.36 4.07 20.81
CA PHE A 14 -36.47 3.20 21.59
C PHE A 14 -36.30 1.85 20.89
N GLY A 15 -35.66 1.89 19.73
CA GLY A 15 -35.16 0.72 19.01
C GLY A 15 -33.78 0.99 18.42
N GLY A 16 -33.04 1.96 18.99
CA GLY A 16 -31.63 2.16 18.70
C GLY A 16 -30.85 0.97 19.24
N LEU A 17 -30.64 -0.02 18.39
CA LEU A 17 -29.69 -1.10 18.61
C LEU A 17 -28.33 -0.45 18.92
N LEU A 18 -27.97 -0.39 20.20
CA LEU A 18 -26.59 -0.17 20.62
C LEU A 18 -25.83 -1.46 20.34
N VAL A 19 -25.59 -1.75 19.06
CA VAL A 19 -24.52 -2.64 18.64
C VAL A 19 -23.21 -1.92 19.00
N SER A 20 -22.72 -2.19 20.20
CA SER A 20 -21.35 -1.88 20.59
C SER A 20 -20.46 -2.84 19.79
N CYS A 21 -19.94 -2.40 18.65
CA CYS A 21 -18.81 -3.08 18.03
C CYS A 21 -17.66 -2.98 19.02
N ASN A 22 -17.32 -4.10 19.67
CA ASN A 22 -16.11 -4.18 20.46
C ASN A 22 -14.95 -4.21 19.47
N ASP A 23 -14.22 -3.10 19.36
CA ASP A 23 -13.19 -2.86 18.35
C ASP A 23 -11.79 -3.24 18.88
N ASP A 24 -11.70 -4.24 19.75
CA ASP A 24 -10.52 -4.51 20.58
C ASP A 24 -9.42 -5.33 19.87
N ASP A 25 -9.66 -5.82 18.65
CA ASP A 25 -8.74 -6.73 17.94
C ASP A 25 -7.94 -6.06 16.81
N TYR A 26 -7.99 -4.72 16.66
CA TYR A 26 -7.17 -4.04 15.64
C TYR A 26 -5.77 -3.73 16.18
N HIS A 27 -4.77 -4.45 15.68
CA HIS A 27 -3.38 -4.05 15.87
C HIS A 27 -3.13 -2.73 15.14
N THR A 28 -2.60 -1.75 15.87
CA THR A 28 -2.36 -0.41 15.34
C THR A 28 -1.01 -0.36 14.65
N ILE A 29 -0.93 0.39 13.54
CA ILE A 29 0.36 0.75 12.95
C ILE A 29 1.01 1.75 13.91
N GLU A 30 2.14 1.37 14.48
CA GLU A 30 2.90 2.24 15.39
C GLU A 30 3.85 3.16 14.64
N SER A 31 4.42 2.65 13.55
CA SER A 31 5.41 3.39 12.77
C SER A 31 5.48 2.92 11.32
N ILE A 32 6.07 3.78 10.50
CA ILE A 32 6.33 3.53 9.09
C ILE A 32 7.81 3.85 8.83
N ASP A 33 8.53 2.89 8.30
CA ASP A 33 9.97 3.00 8.04
C ASP A 33 10.29 2.65 6.59
N LYS A 34 11.42 3.15 6.10
CA LYS A 34 11.96 2.69 4.81
C LYS A 34 12.38 1.24 4.91
N ILE A 35 12.08 0.46 3.86
CA ILE A 35 12.58 -0.89 3.70
C ILE A 35 13.30 -1.02 2.37
N LYS A 36 14.44 -1.73 2.39
CA LYS A 36 15.21 -1.98 1.17
C LYS A 36 14.42 -2.89 0.23
N ILE A 37 14.52 -2.61 -1.07
CA ILE A 37 14.08 -3.53 -2.10
C ILE A 37 15.26 -4.45 -2.42
N ASP A 38 15.15 -5.72 -2.06
CA ASP A 38 16.21 -6.72 -2.23
C ASP A 38 16.34 -7.15 -3.70
N SER A 39 15.21 -7.26 -4.41
CA SER A 39 15.20 -7.63 -5.82
C SER A 39 13.97 -7.11 -6.56
N VAL A 40 14.09 -7.04 -7.90
CA VAL A 40 13.04 -6.55 -8.80
C VAL A 40 12.90 -7.50 -9.99
N LYS A 41 11.67 -7.91 -10.26
CA LYS A 41 11.29 -8.71 -11.43
C LYS A 41 10.33 -7.94 -12.33
N ILE A 42 10.72 -7.80 -13.59
CA ILE A 42 9.92 -7.21 -14.66
C ILE A 42 9.56 -8.34 -15.62
N VAL A 43 8.32 -8.36 -16.12
CA VAL A 43 7.84 -9.44 -17.00
C VAL A 43 8.51 -9.33 -18.37
N ASN A 44 8.41 -8.16 -19.00
CA ASN A 44 9.01 -7.89 -20.30
C ASN A 44 9.82 -6.59 -20.23
N ASP A 45 11.03 -6.62 -20.74
CA ASP A 45 11.87 -5.42 -20.89
C ASP A 45 11.39 -4.51 -22.03
N THR A 46 10.41 -4.95 -22.82
CA THR A 46 9.73 -4.20 -23.88
C THR A 46 8.21 -4.30 -23.70
N MET A 47 7.48 -3.21 -23.96
CA MET A 47 6.02 -3.19 -23.91
C MET A 47 5.43 -2.11 -24.83
N ASP A 48 4.17 -2.28 -25.24
CA ASP A 48 3.44 -1.25 -25.97
C ASP A 48 3.11 -0.05 -25.08
N VAL A 49 3.09 1.14 -25.66
CA VAL A 49 2.49 2.33 -25.03
C VAL A 49 1.02 2.06 -24.69
N PHE A 50 0.56 2.59 -23.55
CA PHE A 50 -0.78 2.36 -22.98
C PHE A 50 -1.07 0.93 -22.49
N ALA A 51 -0.19 -0.05 -22.73
CA ALA A 51 -0.29 -1.35 -22.07
C ALA A 51 0.02 -1.23 -20.57
N ILE A 52 -0.33 -2.27 -19.82
CA ILE A 52 -0.04 -2.38 -18.39
C ILE A 52 0.86 -3.60 -18.17
N GLN A 53 1.98 -3.41 -17.46
CA GLN A 53 2.75 -4.53 -16.95
C GLN A 53 3.08 -4.39 -15.47
N SER A 54 3.29 -5.52 -14.82
CA SER A 54 3.62 -5.60 -13.41
C SER A 54 5.13 -5.57 -13.20
N ILE A 55 5.59 -4.64 -12.36
CA ILE A 55 6.93 -4.67 -11.79
C ILE A 55 6.81 -5.19 -10.36
N LYS A 56 7.35 -6.38 -10.10
CA LYS A 56 7.36 -6.99 -8.77
C LYS A 56 8.62 -6.61 -8.02
N THR A 57 8.47 -6.15 -6.79
CA THR A 57 9.58 -5.92 -5.86
C THR A 57 9.49 -6.92 -4.72
N TYR A 58 10.64 -7.21 -4.12
CA TYR A 58 10.76 -8.13 -3.00
C TYR A 58 11.60 -7.50 -1.90
N SER A 59 11.12 -7.60 -0.67
CA SER A 59 11.79 -7.09 0.52
C SER A 59 11.74 -8.12 1.64
N THR A 60 12.83 -8.23 2.38
CA THR A 60 12.93 -9.11 3.55
C THR A 60 12.52 -8.35 4.81
N TYR A 61 11.45 -8.82 5.45
CA TYR A 61 10.92 -8.27 6.69
C TYR A 61 11.42 -9.12 7.87
N PRO A 62 11.96 -8.52 8.95
CA PRO A 62 12.48 -9.22 10.12
C PRO A 62 11.42 -9.90 11.02
N SER A 63 10.15 -9.56 10.87
CA SER A 63 9.06 -10.06 11.70
C SER A 63 7.73 -9.98 10.97
N GLN A 64 6.78 -10.86 11.34
CA GLN A 64 5.40 -10.81 10.85
C GLN A 64 4.57 -9.61 11.39
N CYS A 65 5.10 -8.84 12.35
CA CYS A 65 4.52 -7.54 12.72
C CYS A 65 4.75 -6.46 11.65
N GLU A 66 5.62 -6.73 10.68
CA GLU A 66 5.98 -5.79 9.65
C GLU A 66 5.47 -6.27 8.30
N GLY A 67 5.15 -5.32 7.43
CA GLY A 67 4.69 -5.64 6.09
C GLY A 67 4.74 -4.43 5.17
N PHE A 68 4.42 -4.64 3.90
CA PHE A 68 4.42 -3.58 2.91
C PHE A 68 3.38 -2.51 3.27
N TYR A 69 3.82 -1.26 3.37
CA TYR A 69 2.95 -0.11 3.58
C TYR A 69 2.67 0.62 2.27
N GLY A 70 3.72 0.88 1.48
CA GLY A 70 3.57 1.65 0.26
C GLY A 70 4.89 1.91 -0.46
N TYR A 71 4.79 2.61 -1.58
CA TYR A 71 5.93 3.15 -2.29
C TYR A 71 5.86 4.67 -2.28
N ASP A 72 7.02 5.29 -2.12
CA ASP A 72 7.27 6.62 -2.66
C ASP A 72 7.78 6.45 -4.10
N TYR A 73 6.95 6.85 -5.06
CA TYR A 73 7.16 6.68 -6.50
C TYR A 73 7.34 8.06 -7.15
N ILE A 74 8.58 8.47 -7.31
CA ILE A 74 8.95 9.82 -7.75
C ILE A 74 9.19 9.83 -9.26
N TYR A 75 8.58 10.82 -9.91
CA TYR A 75 8.81 11.15 -11.32
C TYR A 75 9.97 12.16 -11.41
N ASN A 76 11.21 11.69 -11.66
CA ASN A 76 12.35 12.60 -11.79
C ASN A 76 12.31 13.40 -13.10
N ASN A 77 11.78 12.77 -14.16
CA ASN A 77 11.50 13.38 -15.44
C ASN A 77 10.48 12.52 -16.21
N ASN A 78 10.31 12.74 -17.52
CA ASN A 78 9.35 11.99 -18.33
C ASN A 78 9.60 10.47 -18.35
N LEU A 79 10.87 10.04 -18.33
CA LEU A 79 11.30 8.65 -18.52
C LEU A 79 12.05 8.06 -17.32
N GLU A 80 12.35 8.84 -16.28
CA GLU A 80 13.06 8.34 -15.10
C GLU A 80 12.16 8.32 -13.85
N ARG A 81 12.21 7.21 -13.11
CA ARG A 81 11.49 6.98 -11.86
C ARG A 81 12.45 6.57 -10.74
N THR A 82 12.24 7.14 -9.57
CA THR A 82 12.86 6.68 -8.33
C THR A 82 11.79 6.04 -7.45
N VAL A 83 12.08 4.86 -6.90
CA VAL A 83 11.13 4.09 -6.10
C VAL A 83 11.76 3.74 -4.76
N THR A 84 11.12 4.16 -3.67
CA THR A 84 11.47 3.75 -2.30
C THR A 84 10.29 3.00 -1.70
N SER A 85 10.54 1.85 -1.06
CA SER A 85 9.48 1.10 -0.37
C SER A 85 9.46 1.44 1.11
N TYR A 86 8.27 1.45 1.69
CA TYR A 86 8.03 1.62 3.12
C TYR A 86 7.34 0.40 3.68
N LYS A 87 7.71 0.06 4.90
CA LYS A 87 7.06 -0.96 5.72
C LYS A 87 6.27 -0.30 6.85
N TYR A 88 5.20 -0.94 7.28
CA TYR A 88 4.57 -0.64 8.56
C TYR A 88 5.15 -1.54 9.64
N ILE A 89 5.00 -1.13 10.90
CA ILE A 89 5.30 -1.95 12.08
C ILE A 89 4.08 -1.86 13.01
N THR A 90 3.59 -3.00 13.48
CA THR A 90 2.49 -3.08 14.46
C THR A 90 2.96 -3.60 15.81
N ASN A 91 2.14 -3.39 16.84
CA ASN A 91 2.34 -3.89 18.21
C ASN A 91 1.58 -5.20 18.52
N GLY A 92 1.07 -5.87 17.50
CA GLY A 92 0.43 -7.16 17.69
C GLY A 92 1.41 -8.23 18.19
N PRO A 93 0.90 -9.36 18.72
CA PRO A 93 1.74 -10.52 18.97
C PRO A 93 2.26 -11.04 17.62
N CYS A 94 3.58 -10.95 17.39
CA CYS A 94 4.20 -11.47 16.17
C CYS A 94 5.19 -12.58 16.40
N THR A 95 5.22 -13.48 15.42
CA THR A 95 6.28 -14.45 15.25
C THR A 95 7.52 -13.74 14.74
N GLN A 96 8.61 -13.84 15.50
CA GLN A 96 9.93 -13.39 15.07
C GLN A 96 10.45 -14.29 13.97
N GLY A 97 11.02 -13.70 12.91
CA GLY A 97 11.58 -14.46 11.80
C GLY A 97 11.53 -13.68 10.50
N ASN A 98 12.62 -13.78 9.75
CA ASN A 98 12.71 -13.16 8.44
C ASN A 98 11.74 -13.83 7.47
N TYR A 99 10.98 -13.03 6.73
CA TYR A 99 10.21 -13.50 5.57
C TYR A 99 10.35 -12.54 4.40
N VAL A 100 10.20 -13.07 3.18
CA VAL A 100 10.25 -12.24 1.96
C VAL A 100 8.82 -11.88 1.58
N GLY A 101 8.49 -10.58 1.65
CA GLY A 101 7.25 -10.05 1.12
C GLY A 101 7.41 -9.62 -0.33
N ALA A 102 6.38 -9.89 -1.13
CA ALA A 102 6.30 -9.42 -2.51
C ALA A 102 5.31 -8.26 -2.62
N SER A 103 5.65 -7.25 -3.42
CA SER A 103 4.77 -6.12 -3.70
C SER A 103 4.88 -5.72 -5.17
N GLN A 104 3.92 -4.94 -5.66
CA GLN A 104 3.78 -4.73 -7.11
C GLN A 104 3.48 -3.28 -7.46
N ILE A 105 4.07 -2.83 -8.56
CA ILE A 105 3.74 -1.59 -9.25
C ILE A 105 3.12 -1.97 -10.60
N ASN A 106 1.95 -1.40 -10.90
CA ASN A 106 1.34 -1.52 -12.22
C ASN A 106 1.83 -0.36 -13.08
N PHE A 107 2.76 -0.63 -13.99
CA PHE A 107 3.32 0.38 -14.88
C PHE A 107 2.47 0.51 -16.14
N SER A 108 1.97 1.72 -16.40
CA SER A 108 1.16 2.08 -17.56
C SER A 108 1.68 3.37 -18.21
N PRO A 109 2.68 3.26 -19.11
CA PRO A 109 3.27 4.43 -19.76
C PRO A 109 2.32 5.06 -20.79
N GLN A 110 2.31 6.39 -20.84
CA GLN A 110 1.53 7.17 -21.81
C GLN A 110 2.39 7.75 -22.94
N ARG A 111 3.70 7.45 -22.93
CA ARG A 111 4.69 7.95 -23.88
C ARG A 111 5.70 6.86 -24.20
N LYS A 112 6.11 6.79 -25.46
CA LYS A 112 7.19 5.91 -25.92
C LYS A 112 8.55 6.37 -25.38
N GLY A 113 9.50 5.45 -25.34
CA GLY A 113 10.88 5.68 -24.92
C GLY A 113 11.39 4.65 -23.93
N THR A 114 12.67 4.76 -23.58
CA THR A 114 13.29 3.88 -22.58
C THR A 114 13.11 4.46 -21.19
N TYR A 115 12.24 3.84 -20.40
CA TYR A 115 12.04 4.20 -19.00
C TYR A 115 13.12 3.59 -18.14
N THR A 116 13.69 4.40 -17.24
CA THR A 116 14.66 3.96 -16.24
C THR A 116 14.05 4.04 -14.85
N PHE A 117 14.10 2.94 -14.11
CA PHE A 117 13.65 2.85 -12.74
C PHE A 117 14.85 2.62 -11.82
N LYS A 118 14.94 3.40 -10.75
CA LYS A 118 15.92 3.26 -9.68
C LYS A 118 15.19 2.87 -8.39
N PHE A 119 15.37 1.64 -7.92
CA PHE A 119 14.75 1.11 -6.70
C PHE A 119 15.73 1.18 -5.54
N TRP A 120 15.36 1.80 -4.43
CA TRP A 120 16.24 1.98 -3.29
C TRP A 120 16.57 0.64 -2.62
N ASN A 121 17.86 0.37 -2.43
CA ASN A 121 18.38 -0.87 -1.83
C ASN A 121 19.33 -0.58 -0.66
N GLY A 122 18.94 0.35 0.21
CA GLY A 122 19.71 0.68 1.41
C GLY A 122 20.83 1.70 1.18
N GLY A 123 21.01 2.62 2.13
CA GLY A 123 22.04 3.66 2.07
C GLY A 123 21.96 4.47 0.78
N ASN A 124 23.07 4.51 0.04
CA ASN A 124 23.18 5.19 -1.26
C ASN A 124 23.04 4.23 -2.46
N ASN A 125 22.60 2.98 -2.24
CA ASN A 125 22.54 1.96 -3.27
C ASN A 125 21.17 1.89 -3.95
N TRP A 126 21.19 1.62 -5.26
CA TRP A 126 19.99 1.55 -6.11
C TRP A 126 20.07 0.33 -7.04
N ILE A 127 18.96 -0.38 -7.21
CA ILE A 127 18.78 -1.35 -8.30
C ILE A 127 18.23 -0.59 -9.50
N THR A 128 18.93 -0.64 -10.64
CA THR A 128 18.46 0.00 -11.88
C THR A 128 17.83 -1.04 -12.81
N LYS A 129 16.67 -0.71 -13.36
CA LYS A 129 15.99 -1.48 -14.40
C LYS A 129 15.50 -0.57 -15.52
N THR A 130 15.42 -1.11 -16.72
CA THR A 130 14.92 -0.39 -17.90
C THR A 130 13.75 -1.12 -18.53
N ILE A 131 12.81 -0.37 -19.09
CA ILE A 131 11.70 -0.87 -19.90
C ILE A 131 11.62 -0.01 -21.16
N VAL A 132 11.72 -0.62 -22.33
CA VAL A 132 11.50 0.01 -23.63
C VAL A 132 10.00 0.06 -23.89
N VAL A 133 9.47 1.26 -24.15
CA VAL A 133 8.06 1.45 -24.49
C VAL A 133 7.96 1.88 -25.94
N GLU A 134 7.23 1.09 -26.73
CA GLU A 134 7.11 1.25 -28.19
C GLU A 134 5.70 1.53 -28.70
#